data_AF-X6LB60-F1
#
_entry.id   AF-X6LB60-F1
#
_cell.length_a   1.000
_cell.length_b   1.000
_cell.length_c   1.000
_cell.angle_alpha   90.00
_cell.angle_beta   90.00
_cell.angle_gamma   90.00
#
_symmetry.space_group_name_H-M   'P 1'
#
loop_
_entity.id
_entity.type
_entity.pdbx_description
1 polymer ?
#
loop_
_entity_poly.entity_id
_entity_poly.type
_entity_poly.pdbx_seq_one_letter_code
_entity_poly.pdbx_strand_id
1 'polypeptide(L)'
;MGKSDTVRSNGSSGDAATVEEEKSPTMRFSHIRTANRRKTTGGNNDENKSKNEDVEEVIKEKSEEVIEKTALLIDYSSLQMDTRQQCKCGYVLSDAEVMASWPEEFISTSINCKVCNLNSFVPKIRVKCNATEMSLEQQIYQQTSLDFKVTYLSPPYLRRSMETIVGKYRHHLEDSESLRKNHSDEYWNLLWYFVQRRLDLNWLLEELDSNKLQISPIVDLELTKFPTKDE
;
A
#
# COMPACT_ATOMS: atom_id res chain seq x y z
N MET A 1 -20.92 3.81 -73.42
CA MET A 1 -20.06 3.50 -74.58
C MET A 1 -18.76 4.28 -74.40
N GLY A 2 -17.58 3.72 -74.26
CA GLY A 2 -17.09 2.34 -74.22
C GLY A 2 -15.56 2.35 -74.03
N LYS A 3 -15.04 1.21 -73.55
CA LYS A 3 -13.70 0.61 -73.75
C LYS A 3 -12.48 1.36 -73.17
N SER A 4 -11.79 0.81 -72.15
CA SER A 4 -10.82 -0.31 -72.17
C SER A 4 -9.51 0.07 -72.87
N ASP A 5 -8.36 0.05 -72.18
CA ASP A 5 -7.44 -1.10 -72.24
C ASP A 5 -6.12 -0.92 -71.45
N THR A 6 -5.83 -2.01 -70.75
CA THR A 6 -4.59 -2.57 -70.20
C THR A 6 -3.34 -2.39 -71.08
N VAL A 7 -2.15 -2.13 -70.49
CA VAL A 7 -0.89 -2.81 -70.85
C VAL A 7 0.03 -2.93 -69.62
N ARG A 8 0.67 -4.10 -69.54
CA ARG A 8 1.50 -4.72 -68.50
C ARG A 8 2.96 -4.72 -68.97
N SER A 9 3.86 -5.13 -68.06
CA SER A 9 5.21 -5.73 -68.28
C SER A 9 6.41 -4.77 -68.45
N ASN A 10 7.64 -5.08 -68.03
CA ASN A 10 8.22 -6.11 -67.16
C ASN A 10 9.72 -5.77 -67.00
N GLY A 11 10.27 -6.01 -65.81
CA GLY A 11 11.62 -6.58 -65.60
C GLY A 11 12.83 -5.69 -65.86
N SER A 12 14.02 -5.96 -65.31
CA SER A 12 14.51 -7.06 -64.46
C SER A 12 15.95 -6.72 -64.03
N SER A 13 16.41 -7.43 -62.99
CA SER A 13 17.81 -7.79 -62.65
C SER A 13 18.53 -6.76 -61.79
N GLY A 14 18.90 -7.03 -60.53
CA GLY A 14 19.57 -8.23 -59.95
C GLY A 14 20.92 -7.72 -59.44
N ASP A 15 21.53 -8.06 -58.30
CA ASP A 15 21.59 -9.20 -57.38
C ASP A 15 22.53 -8.72 -56.22
N ALA A 16 22.72 -9.29 -55.02
CA ALA A 16 22.15 -10.40 -54.27
C ALA A 16 22.74 -10.39 -52.83
N ALA A 17 22.01 -11.07 -51.93
CA ALA A 17 22.46 -11.86 -50.75
C ALA A 17 23.05 -11.11 -49.52
N THR A 18 22.82 -11.49 -48.26
CA THR A 18 22.53 -12.80 -47.63
C THR A 18 21.70 -12.68 -46.33
N VAL A 19 21.11 -13.81 -45.97
CA VAL A 19 20.20 -14.20 -44.87
C VAL A 19 20.92 -14.32 -43.51
N GLU A 20 20.23 -14.09 -42.38
CA GLU A 20 20.03 -15.04 -41.25
C GLU A 20 19.43 -14.41 -39.97
N GLU A 21 19.01 -15.30 -39.07
CA GLU A 21 17.79 -15.33 -38.25
C GLU A 21 18.07 -15.18 -36.73
N GLU A 22 17.00 -14.89 -35.99
CA GLU A 22 16.71 -15.18 -34.56
C GLU A 22 17.45 -14.52 -33.35
N LYS A 23 16.57 -14.05 -32.44
CA LYS A 23 16.57 -14.09 -30.95
C LYS A 23 17.50 -13.19 -30.09
N SER A 24 16.81 -12.48 -29.17
CA SER A 24 17.23 -11.85 -27.88
C SER A 24 18.32 -12.60 -27.10
N PRO A 25 19.13 -12.02 -26.15
CA PRO A 25 18.65 -11.19 -25.02
C PRO A 25 19.67 -10.27 -24.25
N THR A 26 19.18 -9.67 -23.15
CA THR A 26 19.86 -9.34 -21.86
C THR A 26 20.87 -8.18 -21.69
N MET A 27 20.65 -7.49 -20.56
CA MET A 27 21.46 -6.49 -19.86
C MET A 27 22.96 -6.80 -19.70
N ARG A 28 23.75 -5.73 -19.65
CA ARG A 28 25.11 -5.68 -19.08
C ARG A 28 25.11 -4.76 -17.86
N PHE A 29 25.57 -5.25 -16.71
CA PHE A 29 26.53 -4.54 -15.86
C PHE A 29 27.36 -5.56 -15.08
N SER A 30 28.55 -5.11 -14.69
CA SER A 30 29.81 -5.83 -14.63
C SER A 30 30.13 -6.58 -13.33
N HIS A 31 31.02 -7.56 -13.50
CA HIS A 31 31.77 -8.37 -12.54
C HIS A 31 32.27 -7.70 -11.26
N ILE A 32 32.31 -8.47 -10.16
CA ILE A 32 33.52 -8.78 -9.35
C ILE A 32 33.42 -10.26 -8.91
N ARG A 33 34.48 -11.03 -9.17
CA ARG A 33 34.68 -12.43 -8.76
C ARG A 33 35.50 -12.45 -7.46
N THR A 34 35.19 -13.35 -6.53
CA THR A 34 36.24 -14.02 -5.74
C THR A 34 35.84 -15.45 -5.42
N ALA A 35 36.81 -16.34 -5.62
CA ALA A 35 36.64 -17.77 -5.80
C ALA A 35 36.59 -18.53 -4.48
N ASN A 36 35.88 -19.66 -4.49
CA ASN A 36 36.00 -20.71 -3.49
C ASN A 36 36.10 -22.06 -4.21
N ARG A 37 37.22 -22.79 -4.05
CA ARG A 37 37.29 -24.21 -4.42
C ARG A 37 38.40 -24.99 -3.68
N ARG A 38 37.95 -25.73 -2.66
CA ARG A 38 38.22 -27.14 -2.27
C ARG A 38 39.55 -27.81 -2.69
N LYS A 39 40.20 -28.55 -1.75
CA LYS A 39 40.10 -30.02 -1.56
C LYS A 39 41.07 -30.57 -0.48
N THR A 40 40.57 -31.53 0.32
CA THR A 40 41.17 -32.79 0.89
C THR A 40 42.70 -32.90 1.06
N THR A 41 43.29 -33.45 2.14
CA THR A 41 43.19 -34.82 2.69
C THR A 41 44.17 -34.97 3.88
N GLY A 42 43.94 -35.91 4.81
CA GLY A 42 45.00 -36.57 5.60
C GLY A 42 44.98 -36.33 7.11
N GLY A 43 44.69 -37.38 7.88
CA GLY A 43 44.67 -37.36 9.36
C GLY A 43 46.00 -37.68 10.02
N ASN A 44 46.06 -37.47 11.34
CA ASN A 44 46.70 -38.37 12.32
C ASN A 44 46.44 -37.89 13.77
N ASN A 45 46.06 -38.88 14.58
CA ASN A 45 46.36 -39.15 16.00
C ASN A 45 45.89 -38.25 17.14
N ASP A 46 45.11 -38.89 18.01
CA ASP A 46 44.87 -38.63 19.43
C ASP A 46 46.17 -38.58 20.25
N GLU A 47 46.21 -37.70 21.27
CA GLU A 47 46.30 -38.09 22.68
C GLU A 47 46.47 -36.86 23.61
N ASN A 48 45.58 -36.80 24.61
CA ASN A 48 45.76 -36.31 25.99
C ASN A 48 46.58 -35.04 26.28
N LYS A 49 45.96 -34.08 27.02
CA LYS A 49 46.22 -33.84 28.47
C LYS A 49 45.81 -32.42 28.92
N SER A 50 44.76 -32.39 29.76
CA SER A 50 44.59 -31.59 30.99
C SER A 50 44.54 -30.04 30.98
N LYS A 51 43.44 -29.58 31.61
CA LYS A 51 43.29 -28.54 32.66
C LYS A 51 42.73 -27.17 32.28
N ASN A 52 41.58 -26.91 32.92
CA ASN A 52 41.15 -25.72 33.68
C ASN A 52 40.98 -24.40 32.92
N GLU A 53 39.75 -23.86 32.90
CA GLU A 53 39.25 -22.69 33.67
C GLU A 53 38.67 -21.78 32.55
N ASP A 54 37.53 -21.12 32.57
CA ASP A 54 36.57 -20.75 33.59
C ASP A 54 35.23 -20.46 32.90
N VAL A 55 34.20 -20.43 33.74
CA VAL A 55 32.81 -20.02 33.52
C VAL A 55 32.69 -18.70 32.75
N GLU A 56 31.98 -18.70 31.61
CA GLU A 56 31.27 -17.50 31.14
C GLU A 56 30.03 -17.91 30.33
N GLU A 57 28.99 -18.21 31.08
CA GLU A 57 27.62 -18.39 30.63
C GLU A 57 27.06 -17.02 30.23
N VAL A 58 27.24 -16.63 28.96
CA VAL A 58 26.58 -15.44 28.41
C VAL A 58 25.13 -15.83 28.07
N ILE A 59 24.28 -15.83 29.10
CA ILE A 59 22.84 -15.69 28.96
C ILE A 59 22.62 -14.30 28.37
N LYS A 60 22.45 -14.26 27.04
CA LYS A 60 22.06 -13.05 26.35
C LYS A 60 20.57 -12.85 26.59
N GLU A 61 20.26 -12.20 27.72
CA GLU A 61 18.94 -11.73 28.07
C GLU A 61 18.37 -10.93 26.90
N LYS A 62 17.39 -11.53 26.26
CA LYS A 62 16.53 -10.91 25.27
C LYS A 62 15.50 -10.15 26.11
N SER A 63 15.72 -8.85 26.32
CA SER A 63 14.70 -7.96 26.84
C SER A 63 13.60 -7.85 25.78
N GLU A 64 12.68 -8.80 25.79
CA GLU A 64 11.37 -8.63 25.17
C GLU A 64 10.68 -7.52 25.95
N GLU A 65 10.65 -6.32 25.38
CA GLU A 65 9.67 -5.31 25.78
C GLU A 65 8.31 -5.99 25.74
N VAL A 66 7.70 -6.13 26.91
CA VAL A 66 6.32 -6.57 27.05
C VAL A 66 5.47 -5.49 26.41
N ILE A 67 5.19 -5.65 25.12
CA ILE A 67 4.20 -4.82 24.43
C ILE A 67 2.88 -5.18 25.08
N GLU A 68 2.41 -4.31 25.96
CA GLU A 68 1.08 -4.36 26.55
C GLU A 68 0.09 -4.64 25.42
N LYS A 69 -0.55 -5.82 25.45
CA LYS A 69 -1.47 -6.24 24.38
C LYS A 69 -2.81 -5.55 24.58
N THR A 70 -2.87 -4.29 24.19
CA THR A 70 -4.12 -3.53 24.06
C THR A 70 -4.79 -3.90 22.74
N ALA A 71 -6.03 -4.38 22.80
CA ALA A 71 -6.87 -4.61 21.63
C ALA A 71 -7.85 -3.46 21.44
N LEU A 72 -8.07 -3.04 20.20
CA LEU A 72 -8.97 -1.94 19.84
C LEU A 72 -10.15 -2.46 19.01
N LEU A 73 -11.34 -2.51 19.62
CA LEU A 73 -12.55 -2.94 18.94
C LEU A 73 -13.29 -1.71 18.38
N ILE A 74 -13.43 -1.64 17.05
CA ILE A 74 -14.10 -0.50 16.39
C ILE A 74 -15.61 -0.76 16.34
N ASP A 75 -16.40 0.23 16.73
CA ASP A 75 -17.84 0.24 16.50
C ASP A 75 -18.14 0.77 15.09
N TYR A 76 -18.22 -0.13 14.12
CA TYR A 76 -18.49 0.20 12.71
C TYR A 76 -19.87 0.84 12.46
N SER A 77 -20.81 0.74 13.41
CA SER A 77 -22.11 1.43 13.30
C SER A 77 -22.00 2.94 13.55
N SER A 78 -20.94 3.36 14.26
CA SER A 78 -20.64 4.76 14.55
C SER A 78 -19.72 5.41 13.50
N LEU A 79 -19.33 4.68 12.46
CA LEU A 79 -18.29 5.10 11.53
C LEU A 79 -18.73 6.27 10.65
N GLN A 80 -17.91 7.30 10.68
CA GLN A 80 -18.02 8.50 9.87
C GLN A 80 -16.74 8.74 9.09
N MET A 81 -16.86 9.10 7.82
CA MET A 81 -15.71 9.43 6.97
C MET A 81 -15.95 10.70 6.15
N ASP A 82 -14.89 11.45 5.88
CA ASP A 82 -14.90 12.62 5.01
C ASP A 82 -13.65 12.63 4.13
N THR A 83 -13.88 12.62 2.82
CA THR A 83 -12.85 12.61 1.78
C THR A 83 -12.63 13.97 1.13
N ARG A 84 -13.36 15.01 1.53
CA ARG A 84 -13.21 16.35 0.97
C ARG A 84 -11.85 16.93 1.34
N GLN A 85 -11.24 17.64 0.38
CA GLN A 85 -9.91 18.25 0.56
C GLN A 85 -9.97 19.75 0.37
N GLN A 86 -9.63 20.50 1.40
CA GLN A 86 -9.49 21.95 1.27
C GLN A 86 -8.08 22.30 0.75
N CYS A 87 -8.03 22.90 -0.42
CA CYS A 87 -6.80 23.46 -0.96
C CYS A 87 -6.45 24.78 -0.24
N LYS A 88 -5.16 25.12 -0.20
CA LYS A 88 -4.66 26.42 0.28
C LYS A 88 -5.22 27.63 -0.50
N CYS A 89 -5.76 27.42 -1.71
CA CYS A 89 -6.45 28.48 -2.45
C CYS A 89 -7.91 28.70 -1.99
N GLY A 90 -8.38 27.96 -0.98
CA GLY A 90 -9.73 28.02 -0.44
C GLY A 90 -10.73 27.08 -1.13
N TYR A 91 -10.38 26.48 -2.27
CA TYR A 91 -11.27 25.54 -2.95
C TYR A 91 -11.35 24.18 -2.23
N VAL A 92 -12.57 23.68 -2.01
CA VAL A 92 -12.81 22.35 -1.42
C VAL A 92 -13.09 21.36 -2.54
N LEU A 93 -12.18 20.41 -2.73
CA LEU A 93 -12.34 19.30 -3.66
C LEU A 93 -13.27 18.23 -3.04
N SER A 94 -14.27 17.83 -3.80
CA SER A 94 -15.09 16.65 -3.54
C SER A 94 -14.34 15.34 -3.80
N ASP A 95 -14.90 14.24 -3.34
CA ASP A 95 -14.39 12.88 -3.56
C ASP A 95 -14.07 12.59 -5.05
N ALA A 96 -15.03 12.90 -5.93
CA ALA A 96 -14.88 12.69 -7.37
C ALA A 96 -13.77 13.55 -7.98
N GLU A 97 -13.56 14.76 -7.46
CA GLU A 97 -12.51 15.65 -7.94
C GLU A 97 -11.13 15.22 -7.45
N VAL A 98 -11.03 14.71 -6.22
CA VAL A 98 -9.82 14.06 -5.72
C VAL A 98 -9.48 12.86 -6.60
N MET A 99 -10.46 11.99 -6.88
CA MET A 99 -10.31 10.83 -7.76
C MET A 99 -9.83 11.20 -9.17
N ALA A 100 -10.32 12.30 -9.72
CA ALA A 100 -9.92 12.77 -11.06
C ALA A 100 -8.56 13.48 -11.08
N SER A 101 -8.01 13.86 -9.93
CA SER A 101 -6.77 14.65 -9.83
C SER A 101 -5.50 13.81 -9.60
N TRP A 102 -5.64 12.49 -9.56
CA TRP A 102 -4.50 11.58 -9.49
C TRP A 102 -3.69 11.61 -10.80
N PRO A 103 -2.35 11.63 -10.73
CA PRO A 103 -1.53 11.58 -11.93
C PRO A 103 -1.67 10.23 -12.63
N GLU A 104 -1.59 10.24 -13.96
CA GLU A 104 -1.80 9.07 -14.82
C GLU A 104 -0.78 7.94 -14.58
N GLU A 105 0.38 8.25 -14.03
CA GLU A 105 1.39 7.26 -13.66
C GLU A 105 0.98 6.49 -12.38
N PHE A 106 0.09 7.05 -11.55
CA PHE A 106 -0.35 6.48 -10.26
C PHE A 106 0.79 6.03 -9.34
N ILE A 107 1.98 6.62 -9.50
CA ILE A 107 3.15 6.38 -8.64
C ILE A 107 3.14 7.37 -7.47
N SER A 108 2.58 8.57 -7.67
CA SER A 108 2.53 9.61 -6.64
C SER A 108 1.35 9.42 -5.69
N THR A 109 1.57 9.79 -4.43
CA THR A 109 0.54 9.97 -3.40
C THR A 109 0.06 11.42 -3.30
N SER A 110 0.53 12.32 -4.18
CA SER A 110 0.07 13.70 -4.26
C SER A 110 -0.88 13.94 -5.44
N ILE A 111 -1.79 14.88 -5.25
CA ILE A 111 -2.67 15.44 -6.28
C ILE A 111 -2.42 16.94 -6.41
N ASN A 112 -2.78 17.50 -7.56
CA ASN A 112 -2.79 18.94 -7.76
C ASN A 112 -4.21 19.49 -7.62
N CYS A 113 -4.34 20.68 -7.03
CA CYS A 113 -5.64 21.35 -7.01
C CYS A 113 -6.06 21.72 -8.43
N LYS A 114 -7.17 21.15 -8.90
CA LYS A 114 -7.72 21.42 -10.24
C LYS A 114 -8.06 22.89 -10.53
N VAL A 115 -8.25 23.71 -9.48
CA VAL A 115 -8.66 25.12 -9.64
C VAL A 115 -7.45 26.02 -9.79
N CYS A 116 -6.50 25.98 -8.85
CA CYS A 116 -5.33 26.85 -8.95
C CYS A 116 -4.18 26.22 -9.73
N ASN A 117 -4.09 24.89 -9.82
CA ASN A 117 -2.97 24.12 -10.40
C ASN A 117 -1.57 24.44 -9.81
N LEU A 118 -1.50 25.30 -8.79
CA LEU A 118 -0.26 25.71 -8.12
C LEU A 118 0.04 24.84 -6.88
N ASN A 119 -1.00 24.36 -6.21
CA ASN A 119 -0.86 23.61 -4.97
C ASN A 119 -0.90 22.11 -5.25
N SER A 120 0.21 21.42 -4.95
CA SER A 120 0.27 19.97 -4.84
C SER A 120 0.20 19.56 -3.38
N PHE A 121 -0.59 18.54 -3.05
CA PHE A 121 -0.75 18.05 -1.69
C PHE A 121 -1.14 16.58 -1.65
N VAL A 122 -0.90 15.93 -0.51
CA VAL A 122 -1.33 14.55 -0.24
C VAL A 122 -2.75 14.60 0.33
N PRO A 123 -3.76 14.08 -0.38
CA PRO A 123 -5.14 14.08 0.12
C PRO A 123 -5.28 13.17 1.34
N LYS A 124 -6.22 13.49 2.23
CA LYS A 124 -6.42 12.78 3.50
C LYS A 124 -7.88 12.42 3.72
N ILE A 125 -8.18 11.17 4.08
CA ILE A 125 -9.51 10.79 4.56
C ILE A 125 -9.57 11.04 6.06
N ARG A 126 -10.54 11.84 6.52
CA ARG A 126 -10.83 11.97 7.96
C ARG A 126 -11.75 10.83 8.37
N VAL A 127 -11.43 10.17 9.47
CA VAL A 127 -12.17 9.05 10.03
C VAL A 127 -12.57 9.40 11.45
N LYS A 128 -13.85 9.19 11.75
CA LYS A 128 -14.41 9.29 13.10
C LYS A 128 -15.17 8.04 13.45
N CYS A 129 -14.91 7.46 14.62
CA CYS A 129 -15.66 6.32 15.12
C CYS A 129 -15.47 6.17 16.62
N ASN A 130 -16.38 5.44 17.26
CA ASN A 130 -16.19 4.96 18.62
C ASN A 130 -15.40 3.65 18.59
N ALA A 131 -14.60 3.45 19.63
CA ALA A 131 -13.87 2.22 19.83
C ALA A 131 -13.88 1.84 21.32
N THR A 132 -13.75 0.55 21.59
CA THR A 132 -13.51 0.02 22.92
C THR A 132 -12.07 -0.46 22.98
N GLU A 133 -11.28 0.18 23.81
CA GLU A 133 -9.93 -0.27 24.15
C GLU A 133 -10.01 -1.29 25.28
N MET A 134 -9.35 -2.43 25.08
CA MET A 134 -9.27 -3.53 26.03
C MET A 134 -7.81 -3.79 26.39
N SER A 135 -7.44 -3.53 27.65
CA SER A 135 -6.16 -4.01 28.21
C SER A 135 -6.41 -5.25 29.05
N LEU A 136 -5.85 -6.38 28.61
CA LEU A 136 -5.94 -7.66 29.35
C LEU A 136 -5.20 -7.60 30.69
N GLU A 137 -4.14 -6.79 30.77
CA GLU A 137 -3.30 -6.66 31.96
C GLU A 137 -3.95 -5.76 33.01
N GLN A 138 -4.63 -4.70 32.60
CA GLN A 138 -5.25 -3.74 33.50
C GLN A 138 -6.72 -4.07 33.81
N GLN A 139 -7.34 -5.02 33.08
CA GLN A 139 -8.77 -5.33 33.13
C GLN A 139 -9.66 -4.10 32.88
N ILE A 140 -9.15 -3.12 32.13
CA ILE A 140 -9.86 -1.88 31.80
C ILE A 140 -10.51 -2.02 30.43
N TYR A 141 -11.80 -1.69 30.39
CA TYR A 141 -12.59 -1.49 29.18
C TYR A 141 -12.92 -0.01 29.10
N GLN A 142 -12.24 0.70 28.20
CA GLN A 142 -12.48 2.12 28.02
C GLN A 142 -13.09 2.38 26.65
N GLN A 143 -14.27 2.99 26.64
CA GLN A 143 -14.83 3.52 25.41
C GLN A 143 -14.14 4.84 25.07
N THR A 144 -13.63 4.94 23.85
CA THR A 144 -12.95 6.11 23.32
C THR A 144 -13.59 6.54 21.99
N SER A 145 -13.51 7.83 21.70
CA SER A 145 -13.90 8.38 20.41
C SER A 145 -12.65 8.74 19.63
N LEU A 146 -12.53 8.17 18.43
CA LEU A 146 -11.41 8.37 17.54
C LEU A 146 -11.77 9.44 16.51
N ASP A 147 -10.86 10.38 16.27
CA ASP A 147 -10.91 11.37 15.18
C ASP A 147 -9.50 11.54 14.63
N PHE A 148 -9.24 10.96 13.46
CA PHE A 148 -7.90 10.95 12.85
C PHE A 148 -7.97 11.07 11.33
N LYS A 149 -6.80 11.22 10.71
CA LYS A 149 -6.66 11.35 9.26
C LYS A 149 -5.70 10.31 8.71
N VAL A 150 -6.12 9.63 7.65
CA VAL A 150 -5.30 8.68 6.89
C VAL A 150 -5.01 9.23 5.50
N THR A 151 -3.95 8.77 4.85
CA THR A 151 -3.67 9.12 3.46
C THR A 151 -4.77 8.61 2.56
N TYR A 152 -5.34 9.48 1.73
CA TYR A 152 -6.25 9.02 0.67
C TYR A 152 -5.41 8.46 -0.47
N LEU A 153 -5.47 7.16 -0.70
CA LEU A 153 -4.70 6.47 -1.74
C LEU A 153 -5.53 6.33 -3.01
N SER A 154 -4.92 6.56 -4.17
CA SER A 154 -5.58 6.26 -5.45
C SER A 154 -5.87 4.76 -5.57
N PRO A 155 -6.94 4.34 -6.30
CA PRO A 155 -7.24 2.91 -6.44
C PRO A 155 -6.08 2.08 -7.02
N PRO A 156 -5.31 2.54 -8.02
CA PRO A 156 -4.16 1.79 -8.53
C PRO A 156 -3.00 1.71 -7.51
N TYR A 157 -2.74 2.79 -6.76
CA TYR A 157 -1.71 2.76 -5.71
C TYR A 157 -2.10 1.78 -4.60
N LEU A 158 -3.36 1.86 -4.12
CA LEU A 158 -3.91 0.95 -3.12
C LEU A 158 -3.77 -0.51 -3.57
N ARG A 159 -4.12 -0.81 -4.82
CA ARG A 159 -3.97 -2.16 -5.38
C ARG A 159 -2.53 -2.67 -5.30
N ARG A 160 -1.56 -1.86 -5.74
CA ARG A 160 -0.13 -2.23 -5.69
C ARG A 160 0.36 -2.41 -4.25
N SER A 161 -0.11 -1.58 -3.33
CA SER A 161 0.19 -1.74 -1.91
C SER A 161 -0.37 -3.05 -1.37
N MET A 162 -1.62 -3.36 -1.67
CA MET A 162 -2.26 -4.63 -1.28
C MET A 162 -1.57 -5.86 -1.87
N GLU A 163 -1.14 -5.82 -3.13
CA GLU A 163 -0.33 -6.89 -3.74
C GLU A 163 0.99 -7.11 -2.97
N THR A 164 1.60 -6.03 -2.49
CA THR A 164 2.80 -6.10 -1.65
C THR A 164 2.49 -6.69 -0.27
N ILE A 165 1.38 -6.31 0.35
CA ILE A 165 0.94 -6.83 1.66
C ILE A 165 0.65 -8.32 1.56
N VAL A 166 -0.14 -8.75 0.58
CA VAL A 166 -0.45 -10.16 0.34
C VAL A 166 0.81 -10.99 0.08
N GLY A 167 1.79 -10.42 -0.66
CA GLY A 167 3.02 -11.11 -1.02
C GLY A 167 4.06 -11.19 0.11
N LYS A 168 4.27 -10.11 0.86
CA LYS A 168 5.39 -9.98 1.83
C LYS A 168 4.95 -9.96 3.29
N TYR A 169 3.75 -9.47 3.57
CA TYR A 169 3.24 -9.21 4.92
C TYR A 169 1.94 -9.98 5.17
N ARG A 170 1.86 -11.21 4.65
CA ARG A 170 0.64 -12.03 4.72
C ARG A 170 0.11 -12.22 6.15
N HIS A 171 1.01 -12.32 7.14
CA HIS A 171 0.64 -12.42 8.55
C HIS A 171 -0.08 -11.18 9.10
N HIS A 172 0.04 -10.02 8.44
CA HIS A 172 -0.75 -8.83 8.78
C HIS A 172 -2.21 -8.92 8.29
N LEU A 173 -2.57 -9.94 7.48
CA LEU A 173 -3.92 -10.16 6.96
C LEU A 173 -4.68 -11.25 7.73
N GLU A 174 -4.08 -11.83 8.78
CA GLU A 174 -4.71 -12.90 9.57
C GLU A 174 -5.95 -12.40 10.30
N ASP A 175 -5.93 -11.15 10.75
CA ASP A 175 -7.04 -10.49 11.41
C ASP A 175 -7.12 -9.00 11.01
N SER A 176 -8.33 -8.44 11.11
CA SER A 176 -8.61 -7.06 10.69
C SER A 176 -7.87 -6.01 11.54
N GLU A 177 -7.59 -6.33 12.80
CA GLU A 177 -6.89 -5.44 13.73
C GLU A 177 -5.40 -5.33 13.37
N SER A 178 -4.75 -6.45 13.06
CA SER A 178 -3.36 -6.51 12.60
C SER A 178 -3.18 -5.75 11.29
N LEU A 179 -4.13 -5.89 10.34
CA LEU A 179 -4.09 -5.12 9.10
C LEU A 179 -4.22 -3.62 9.40
N ARG A 180 -5.17 -3.22 10.24
CA ARG A 180 -5.40 -1.82 10.62
C ARG A 180 -4.22 -1.22 11.38
N LYS A 181 -3.55 -1.98 12.25
CA LYS A 181 -2.40 -1.52 13.03
C LYS A 181 -1.16 -1.33 12.16
N ASN A 182 -0.89 -2.26 11.24
CA ASN A 182 0.33 -2.25 10.44
C ASN A 182 0.19 -1.46 9.13
N HIS A 183 -1.01 -1.42 8.54
CA HIS A 183 -1.29 -0.82 7.24
C HIS A 183 -2.58 0.02 7.31
N SER A 184 -2.57 1.02 8.20
CA SER A 184 -3.75 1.83 8.50
C SER A 184 -4.30 2.55 7.26
N ASP A 185 -3.44 3.18 6.45
CA ASP A 185 -3.85 3.86 5.23
C ASP A 185 -4.60 2.90 4.29
N GLU A 186 -4.04 1.72 4.00
CA GLU A 186 -4.66 0.71 3.15
C GLU A 186 -6.01 0.22 3.71
N TYR A 187 -6.05 -0.09 5.01
CA TYR A 187 -7.26 -0.58 5.68
C TYR A 187 -8.44 0.39 5.51
N TRP A 188 -8.25 1.66 5.85
CA TRP A 188 -9.32 2.65 5.82
C TRP A 188 -9.71 3.03 4.38
N ASN A 189 -8.76 3.00 3.44
CA ASN A 189 -9.07 3.20 2.03
C ASN A 189 -9.88 2.04 1.46
N LEU A 190 -9.52 0.79 1.77
CA LEU A 190 -10.30 -0.39 1.37
C LEU A 190 -11.73 -0.28 1.86
N LEU A 191 -11.91 0.02 3.15
CA LEU A 191 -13.23 0.17 3.75
C LEU A 191 -14.06 1.23 3.02
N TRP A 192 -13.48 2.41 2.75
CA TRP A 192 -14.13 3.47 1.99
C TRP A 192 -14.55 3.02 0.59
N TYR A 193 -13.62 2.50 -0.20
CA TYR A 193 -13.88 2.14 -1.59
C TYR A 193 -14.89 1.02 -1.72
N PHE A 194 -14.79 0.00 -0.86
CA PHE A 194 -15.67 -1.16 -0.94
C PHE A 194 -17.10 -0.79 -0.55
N VAL A 195 -17.30 0.01 0.51
CA VAL A 195 -18.64 0.52 0.85
C VAL A 195 -19.20 1.37 -0.28
N GLN A 196 -18.42 2.32 -0.79
CA GLN A 196 -18.85 3.25 -1.84
C GLN A 196 -19.23 2.53 -3.14
N ARG A 197 -18.53 1.43 -3.45
CA ARG A 197 -18.77 0.60 -4.65
C ARG A 197 -19.71 -0.58 -4.40
N ARG A 198 -20.21 -0.76 -3.17
CA ARG A 198 -21.04 -1.90 -2.75
C ARG A 198 -20.38 -3.25 -3.06
N LEU A 199 -19.08 -3.33 -2.78
CA LEU A 199 -18.30 -4.55 -2.91
C LEU A 199 -18.36 -5.38 -1.62
N ASP A 200 -18.08 -6.68 -1.75
CA ASP A 200 -18.07 -7.59 -0.61
C ASP A 200 -16.93 -7.30 0.37
N LEU A 201 -17.28 -7.12 1.63
CA LEU A 201 -16.38 -6.80 2.74
C LEU A 201 -16.21 -7.94 3.73
N ASN A 202 -16.85 -9.10 3.51
CA ASN A 202 -16.78 -10.24 4.42
C ASN A 202 -15.37 -10.81 4.60
N TRP A 203 -14.45 -10.53 3.67
CA TRP A 203 -13.05 -10.92 3.78
C TRP A 203 -12.23 -9.98 4.67
N LEU A 204 -12.68 -8.72 4.84
CA LEU A 204 -11.99 -7.69 5.62
C LEU A 204 -12.60 -7.53 7.01
N LEU A 205 -13.91 -7.70 7.12
CA LEU A 205 -14.70 -7.60 8.34
C LEU A 205 -15.45 -8.90 8.56
N GLU A 206 -15.58 -9.31 9.82
CA GLU A 206 -16.46 -10.43 10.19
C GLU A 206 -17.91 -10.13 9.79
N GLU A 207 -18.73 -11.16 9.54
CA GLU A 207 -20.11 -11.00 9.03
C GLU A 207 -20.97 -10.07 9.90
N LEU A 208 -20.75 -10.08 11.23
CA LEU A 208 -21.47 -9.23 12.18
C LEU A 208 -21.13 -7.75 12.01
N ASP A 209 -19.88 -7.44 11.69
CA ASP A 209 -19.40 -6.08 11.50
C ASP A 209 -19.73 -5.57 10.10
N SER A 210 -19.65 -6.43 9.08
CA SER A 210 -20.07 -6.13 7.72
C SER A 210 -21.54 -5.67 7.65
N ASN A 211 -22.43 -6.32 8.41
CA ASN A 211 -23.85 -5.97 8.44
C ASN A 211 -24.15 -4.66 9.18
N LYS A 212 -23.30 -4.26 10.13
CA LYS A 212 -23.45 -3.02 10.90
C LYS A 212 -22.79 -1.83 10.23
N LEU A 213 -21.90 -2.07 9.28
CA LEU A 213 -21.12 -1.05 8.62
C LEU A 213 -22.02 -0.08 7.85
N GLN A 214 -22.10 1.15 8.34
CA GLN A 214 -22.70 2.27 7.63
C GLN A 214 -21.77 3.47 7.76
N ILE A 215 -21.17 3.89 6.65
CA ILE A 215 -20.31 5.08 6.65
C ILE A 215 -21.20 6.31 6.47
N SER A 216 -21.32 7.10 7.54
CA SER A 216 -22.01 8.38 7.50
C SER A 216 -21.04 9.53 7.17
N PRO A 217 -21.49 10.60 6.48
CA PRO A 217 -20.62 11.73 6.18
C PRO A 217 -20.32 12.55 7.44
N ILE A 218 -19.09 13.03 7.58
CA ILE A 218 -18.78 14.03 8.62
C ILE A 218 -19.35 15.38 8.17
N VAL A 219 -20.40 15.84 8.85
CA VAL A 219 -20.95 17.18 8.64
C VAL A 219 -20.08 18.18 9.38
N ASP A 220 -19.07 18.69 8.70
CA ASP A 220 -18.25 19.79 9.22
C ASP A 220 -18.88 21.14 8.87
N LEU A 221 -19.41 21.83 9.88
CA LEU A 221 -20.02 23.16 9.77
C LEU A 221 -18.99 24.26 9.44
N GLU A 222 -17.70 24.00 9.62
CA GLU A 222 -16.64 24.98 9.34
C GLU A 222 -16.19 24.95 7.86
N LEU A 223 -16.28 23.79 7.19
CA LEU A 223 -15.93 23.64 5.77
C LEU A 223 -16.96 24.28 4.82
N THR A 224 -18.14 24.68 5.32
CA THR A 224 -19.17 25.39 4.57
C THR A 224 -19.09 26.91 4.71
N LYS A 225 -18.17 27.42 5.55
CA LYS A 225 -17.94 28.87 5.65
C LYS A 225 -17.12 29.31 4.45
N PHE A 226 -17.76 30.06 3.55
CA PHE A 226 -17.06 30.78 2.50
C PHE A 226 -16.03 31.71 3.15
N PRO A 227 -14.80 31.83 2.61
CA PRO A 227 -13.88 32.86 3.07
C PRO A 227 -14.56 34.21 2.87
N THR A 228 -14.92 34.87 3.98
CA THR A 228 -15.36 36.25 3.96
C THR A 228 -14.19 37.09 3.47
N LYS A 229 -14.40 37.84 2.40
CA LYS A 229 -13.40 38.72 1.78
C LYS A 229 -13.08 39.90 2.71
N ASP A 230 -12.43 39.65 3.83
CA ASP A 230 -11.94 40.70 4.74
C ASP A 230 -10.67 40.19 5.46
N GLU A 231 -9.62 39.89 4.71
CA GLU A 231 -8.21 39.92 5.16
C GLU A 231 -7.31 40.43 4.03
#